data_AF-A0A6G7BZK6-F1
#
_entry.id   AF-A0A6G7BZK6-F1
#
_cell.length_a   1.000
_cell.length_b   1.000
_cell.length_c   1.000
_cell.angle_alpha   90.00
_cell.angle_beta   90.00
_cell.angle_gamma   90.00
#
_symmetry.space_group_name_H-M   'P 1'
#
loop_
_entity.id
_entity.type
_entity.pdbx_description
1 polymer ?
#
loop_
_entity_poly.entity_id
_entity_poly.type
_entity_poly.pdbx_seq_one_letter_code
_entity_poly.pdbx_strand_id
1 'polypeptide(L)'
;MGSKKQFIDEVFTTFEISSLIERHKCRATGKVRFNSRSEASFFMHWLKWRYKKWRLRPDRRKRNFNKGQGRPKQRYVYSCTHCNGYHITKENPYDFNRKKEKYQMKYFE
;
A
#
# COMPACT_ATOMS: atom_id res chain seq x y z
N MET A 1 22.61 7.48 21.81
CA MET A 1 21.67 7.67 20.67
C MET A 1 21.20 6.35 20.00
N GLY A 2 21.15 5.21 20.72
CA GLY A 2 20.78 3.89 20.14
C GLY A 2 19.37 3.39 20.47
N SER A 3 18.87 3.69 21.67
CA SER A 3 17.63 3.11 22.23
C SER A 3 16.35 3.49 21.48
N LYS A 4 16.15 4.77 21.11
CA LYS A 4 14.94 5.20 20.37
C LYS A 4 14.79 4.54 19.00
N LYS A 5 15.91 4.31 18.27
CA LYS A 5 15.88 3.63 16.97
C LYS A 5 15.55 2.15 17.12
N GLN A 6 16.06 1.50 18.16
CA GLN A 6 15.78 0.10 18.48
C GLN A 6 14.32 -0.08 18.89
N PHE A 7 13.80 0.76 19.78
CA PHE A 7 12.39 0.73 20.19
C PHE A 7 11.43 0.93 19.01
N ILE A 8 11.71 1.90 18.15
CA ILE A 8 10.90 2.14 16.93
C ILE A 8 10.95 0.92 16.00
N ASP A 9 12.15 0.40 15.71
CA ASP A 9 12.30 -0.78 14.85
C ASP A 9 11.63 -2.02 15.47
N GLU A 10 11.67 -2.19 16.79
CA GLU A 10 11.03 -3.27 17.54
C GLU A 10 9.51 -3.15 17.52
N VAL A 11 8.93 -1.98 17.83
CA VAL A 11 7.49 -1.70 17.71
C VAL A 11 7.01 -1.97 16.28
N PHE A 12 7.74 -1.50 15.26
CA PHE A 12 7.35 -1.73 13.86
C PHE A 12 7.57 -3.16 13.35
N THR A 13 8.34 -4.00 14.05
CA THR A 13 8.57 -5.41 13.70
C THR A 13 7.67 -6.35 14.49
N THR A 14 7.35 -6.04 15.76
CA THR A 14 6.41 -6.79 16.61
C THR A 14 4.96 -6.47 16.33
N PHE A 15 4.63 -5.27 15.83
CA PHE A 15 3.32 -5.05 15.21
C PHE A 15 3.26 -5.80 13.88
N GLU A 16 2.94 -7.09 13.97
CA GLU A 16 2.18 -7.72 12.92
C GLU A 16 0.94 -6.86 12.71
N ILE A 17 0.89 -6.14 11.59
CA ILE A 17 -0.28 -5.31 11.25
C ILE A 17 -1.59 -6.13 11.24
N SER A 18 -1.48 -7.45 11.24
CA SER A 18 -2.54 -8.40 11.59
C SER A 18 -3.31 -8.03 12.87
N SER A 19 -2.67 -7.49 13.91
CA SER A 19 -3.29 -7.15 15.21
C SER A 19 -3.80 -5.72 15.32
N LEU A 20 -3.23 -4.78 14.55
CA LEU A 20 -3.64 -3.36 14.54
C LEU A 20 -4.75 -3.03 13.54
N ILE A 21 -4.90 -3.86 12.51
CA ILE A 21 -5.87 -3.65 11.44
C ILE A 21 -6.65 -4.96 11.33
N GLU A 22 -7.82 -5.02 11.94
CA GLU A 22 -8.80 -6.05 11.57
C GLU A 22 -8.96 -5.98 10.05
N ARG A 23 -8.45 -7.01 9.35
CA ARG A 23 -8.40 -7.02 7.89
C ARG A 23 -9.80 -7.32 7.34
N HIS A 24 -10.70 -6.36 7.47
CA HIS A 24 -11.96 -6.38 6.77
C HIS A 24 -11.65 -6.22 5.29
N LYS A 25 -11.81 -7.30 4.53
CA LYS A 25 -11.78 -7.19 3.07
C LYS A 25 -13.06 -6.50 2.63
N CYS A 26 -12.95 -5.53 1.74
CA CYS A 26 -14.13 -5.04 1.04
C CYS A 26 -14.73 -6.20 0.24
N ARG A 27 -16.00 -6.53 0.52
CA ARG A 27 -16.71 -7.62 -0.15
C ARG A 27 -16.83 -7.40 -1.67
N ALA A 28 -16.95 -6.14 -2.11
CA ALA A 28 -17.07 -5.80 -3.52
C ALA A 28 -15.73 -5.87 -4.28
N THR A 29 -14.64 -5.38 -3.69
CA THR A 29 -13.35 -5.26 -4.41
C THR A 29 -12.30 -6.29 -3.98
N GLY A 30 -12.54 -7.07 -2.92
CA GLY A 30 -11.58 -7.99 -2.31
C GLY A 30 -10.34 -7.33 -1.68
N LYS A 31 -10.29 -6.00 -1.65
CA LYS A 31 -9.13 -5.21 -1.15
C LYS A 31 -9.23 -5.01 0.35
N VAL A 32 -8.10 -4.77 1.00
CA VAL A 32 -8.05 -4.39 2.42
C VAL A 32 -8.75 -3.04 2.60
N ARG A 33 -9.72 -3.00 3.51
CA ARG A 33 -10.41 -1.79 3.95
C ARG A 33 -9.63 -1.13 5.07
N PHE A 34 -9.42 0.17 4.94
CA PHE A 34 -8.98 1.06 6.01
C PHE A 34 -10.16 1.95 6.41
N ASN A 35 -10.31 2.26 7.69
CA ASN A 35 -11.44 3.06 8.18
C ASN A 35 -11.22 4.54 7.89
N SER A 36 -9.96 4.98 7.92
CA SER A 36 -9.58 6.36 7.64
C SER A 36 -8.54 6.49 6.53
N ARG A 37 -8.50 7.67 5.90
CA ARG A 37 -7.50 8.00 4.88
C ARG A 37 -6.08 8.05 5.47
N SER A 38 -5.96 8.50 6.71
CA SER A 38 -4.71 8.56 7.46
C SER A 38 -4.14 7.16 7.72
N GLU A 39 -4.95 6.20 8.15
CA GLU A 39 -4.54 4.79 8.30
C GLU A 39 -4.01 4.20 6.99
N ALA A 40 -4.74 4.36 5.89
CA ALA A 40 -4.32 3.87 4.59
C ALA A 40 -3.00 4.51 4.13
N SER A 41 -2.85 5.81 4.38
CA SER A 41 -1.64 6.57 4.04
C SER A 41 -0.45 6.14 4.90
N PHE A 42 -0.65 5.99 6.20
CA PHE A 42 0.35 5.49 7.14
C PHE A 42 0.82 4.09 6.73
N PHE A 43 -0.10 3.16 6.45
CA PHE A 43 0.24 1.81 6.00
C PHE A 43 1.05 1.83 4.70
N MET A 44 0.73 2.72 3.77
CA MET A 44 1.52 2.92 2.55
C MET A 44 2.95 3.42 2.86
N HIS A 45 3.10 4.38 3.77
CA HIS A 45 4.42 4.88 4.19
C HIS A 45 5.22 3.79 4.91
N TRP A 46 4.58 3.01 5.77
CA TRP A 46 5.18 1.86 6.44
C TRP A 46 5.66 0.80 5.43
N LEU A 47 4.87 0.47 4.41
CA LEU A 47 5.29 -0.45 3.34
C LEU A 47 6.53 0.07 2.59
N LYS A 48 6.57 1.36 2.27
CA LYS A 48 7.73 2.01 1.62
C LYS A 48 8.96 1.95 2.52
N TRP A 49 8.80 2.21 3.81
CA TRP A 49 9.87 2.16 4.80
C TRP A 49 10.41 0.73 4.99
N ARG A 50 9.51 -0.25 5.16
CA ARG A 50 9.87 -1.68 5.30
C ARG A 50 10.61 -2.18 4.07
N TYR A 51 10.16 -1.79 2.87
CA TYR A 51 10.89 -2.08 1.63
C TYR A 51 12.28 -1.41 1.59
N LYS A 52 12.38 -0.13 2.01
CA LYS A 52 13.66 0.59 2.08
C LYS A 52 14.65 -0.13 3.01
N LYS A 53 14.19 -0.56 4.19
CA LYS A 53 15.00 -1.33 5.17
C LYS A 53 15.39 -2.69 4.61
N TRP A 54 14.47 -3.45 4.02
CA TRP A 54 14.74 -4.73 3.37
C TRP A 54 15.79 -4.60 2.25
N ARG A 55 15.70 -3.53 1.45
CA ARG A 55 16.65 -3.22 0.36
C ARG A 55 18.06 -2.90 0.86
N LEU A 56 18.21 -2.34 2.05
CA LEU A 56 19.51 -1.98 2.62
C LEU A 56 20.26 -3.19 3.19
N ARG A 57 19.66 -4.39 3.21
CA ARG A 57 20.33 -5.61 3.66
C ARG A 57 21.41 -6.04 2.64
N PRO A 58 22.65 -6.32 3.09
CA PRO A 58 23.80 -6.56 2.23
C PRO A 58 23.59 -7.71 1.23
N ASP A 59 22.91 -8.78 1.63
CA ASP A 59 22.69 -9.98 0.81
C ASP A 59 21.80 -9.77 -0.43
N ARG A 60 21.10 -8.62 -0.51
CA ARG A 60 20.04 -8.41 -1.53
C ARG A 60 20.31 -7.23 -2.46
N ARG A 61 21.47 -6.57 -2.33
CA ARG A 61 21.82 -5.35 -3.08
C ARG A 61 22.10 -5.58 -4.56
N LYS A 62 22.56 -6.78 -4.97
CA LYS A 62 23.02 -7.06 -6.36
C LYS A 62 22.04 -7.79 -7.27
N ARG A 63 21.16 -8.68 -6.79
CA ARG A 63 20.38 -9.59 -7.68
C ARG A 63 19.00 -9.10 -8.13
N ASN A 64 18.33 -8.22 -7.38
CA ASN A 64 16.91 -7.89 -7.63
C ASN A 64 16.65 -6.49 -8.22
N PHE A 65 17.71 -5.68 -8.37
CA PHE A 65 17.59 -4.27 -8.79
C PHE A 65 17.14 -4.13 -10.27
N ASN A 66 17.64 -5.01 -11.14
CA ASN A 66 17.41 -4.90 -12.59
C ASN A 66 16.01 -5.37 -13.05
N LYS A 67 15.24 -6.06 -12.20
CA LYS A 67 13.92 -6.62 -12.58
C LYS A 67 12.73 -5.96 -11.89
N GLY A 68 12.96 -4.88 -11.13
CA GLY A 68 11.89 -4.21 -10.36
C GLY A 68 11.22 -5.11 -9.30
N GLN A 69 11.84 -6.24 -8.95
CA GLN A 69 11.27 -7.19 -8.01
C GLN A 69 11.31 -6.64 -6.58
N GLY A 70 10.15 -6.70 -5.92
CA GLY A 70 9.98 -6.31 -4.51
C GLY A 70 9.57 -4.86 -4.26
N ARG A 71 9.62 -3.95 -5.26
CA ARG A 71 9.15 -2.57 -5.04
C ARG A 71 7.64 -2.57 -4.76
N PRO A 72 7.15 -1.92 -3.69
CA PRO A 72 5.73 -1.81 -3.42
C PRO A 72 5.03 -1.25 -4.66
N LYS A 73 4.11 -2.02 -5.21
CA LYS A 73 3.32 -1.62 -6.38
C LYS A 73 2.24 -0.62 -5.97
N GLN A 74 1.82 -0.66 -4.72
CA GLN A 74 0.86 0.23 -4.09
C GLN A 74 1.41 1.67 -3.98
N ARG A 75 0.68 2.64 -4.53
CA ARG A 75 1.12 4.04 -4.65
C ARG A 75 0.09 5.09 -4.22
N TYR A 76 -1.20 4.73 -4.22
CA TYR A 76 -2.27 5.70 -4.02
C TYR A 76 -3.33 5.17 -3.08
N VAL A 77 -3.96 6.09 -2.34
CA VAL A 77 -5.13 5.84 -1.49
C VAL A 77 -6.35 6.40 -2.21
N TYR A 78 -7.44 5.66 -2.22
CA TYR A 78 -8.73 6.12 -2.77
C TYR A 78 -9.88 5.69 -1.86
N SER A 79 -10.97 6.47 -1.86
CA SER A 79 -12.20 6.12 -1.16
C SER A 79 -12.98 5.08 -1.98
N CYS A 80 -13.56 4.10 -1.29
CA CYS A 80 -14.39 3.07 -1.88
C CYS A 80 -15.86 3.33 -1.54
N THR A 81 -16.69 3.51 -2.56
CA THR A 81 -18.14 3.72 -2.42
C THR A 81 -18.89 2.48 -1.93
N HIS A 82 -18.33 1.28 -2.11
CA HIS A 82 -19.00 0.04 -1.70
C HIS A 82 -18.85 -0.30 -0.21
N CYS A 83 -17.75 0.10 0.42
CA CYS A 83 -17.52 -0.18 1.84
C CYS A 83 -17.41 1.09 2.68
N ASN A 84 -17.59 2.28 2.09
CA ASN A 84 -17.39 3.58 2.74
C ASN A 84 -16.04 3.71 3.46
N GLY A 85 -15.04 2.94 3.02
CA GLY A 85 -13.69 2.93 3.57
C GLY A 85 -12.67 3.39 2.54
N TYR A 86 -11.39 3.31 2.92
CA TYR A 86 -10.27 3.67 2.06
C TYR A 86 -9.53 2.42 1.64
N HIS A 87 -9.07 2.39 0.39
CA HIS A 87 -8.28 1.29 -0.18
C HIS A 87 -6.98 1.82 -0.75
N ILE A 88 -6.01 0.92 -0.92
CA ILE A 88 -4.74 1.22 -1.56
C ILE A 88 -4.72 0.61 -2.96
N THR A 89 -4.20 1.35 -3.94
CA THR A 89 -4.10 0.93 -5.34
C THR A 89 -2.72 1.21 -5.92
N LYS A 90 -2.38 0.52 -7.01
CA LYS A 90 -1.18 0.76 -7.82
C LYS A 90 -1.35 1.93 -8.79
N GLU A 91 -2.56 2.09 -9.29
CA GLU A 91 -2.89 3.03 -10.35
C GLU A 91 -3.24 4.40 -9.78
N ASN A 92 -2.79 5.46 -10.45
CA ASN A 92 -3.16 6.82 -10.08
C ASN A 92 -4.68 6.98 -10.29
N PRO A 93 -5.44 7.52 -9.31
CA PRO A 93 -6.87 7.77 -9.46
C PRO A 93 -7.22 8.55 -10.75
N TYR A 94 -6.36 9.49 -11.16
CA TYR A 94 -6.55 10.24 -12.40
C TYR A 94 -6.47 9.35 -13.65
N ASP A 95 -5.46 8.48 -13.72
CA ASP A 95 -5.31 7.54 -14.84
C ASP A 95 -6.46 6.54 -14.91
N PHE A 96 -6.96 6.10 -13.74
CA PHE A 96 -8.11 5.23 -13.65
C PHE A 96 -9.37 5.91 -14.24
N ASN A 97 -9.65 7.15 -13.85
CA ASN A 97 -10.81 7.89 -14.35
C ASN A 97 -10.72 8.09 -15.87
N ARG A 98 -9.57 8.51 -16.37
CA ARG A 98 -9.34 8.67 -17.81
C ARG A 98 -9.55 7.36 -18.59
N LYS A 99 -9.13 6.21 -18.04
CA LYS A 99 -9.37 4.89 -18.66
C LYS A 99 -10.84 4.52 -18.63
N LYS A 100 -11.54 4.82 -17.52
CA LYS A 100 -12.98 4.59 -17.38
C LYS A 100 -13.75 5.38 -18.42
N GLU A 101 -13.45 6.66 -18.59
CA GLU A 101 -14.05 7.54 -19.60
C GLU A 101 -13.81 7.00 -21.02
N LYS A 102 -12.56 6.65 -21.35
CA LYS A 102 -12.25 6.04 -22.66
C LYS A 102 -13.00 4.74 -22.92
N TYR A 103 -13.17 3.90 -21.90
CA TYR A 103 -13.94 2.66 -22.03
C TYR A 103 -15.42 2.95 -22.24
N GLN A 104 -15.98 3.93 -21.52
CA GLN A 104 -17.38 4.32 -21.68
C GLN A 104 -17.68 4.84 -23.09
N MET A 105 -16.87 5.78 -23.60
CA MET A 105 -17.02 6.28 -24.98
C MET A 105 -16.90 5.16 -26.04
N LYS A 106 -16.08 4.14 -25.81
CA LYS A 106 -15.87 3.09 -26.81
C LYS A 106 -17.04 2.10 -26.95
N TYR A 107 -17.79 1.86 -25.88
CA TYR A 107 -18.76 0.76 -25.81
C TYR A 107 -20.20 1.20 -25.52
N PHE A 108 -20.42 2.48 -25.20
CA PHE A 108 -21.73 3.03 -24.84
C PHE A 108 -22.10 4.30 -25.64
N GLU A 109 -21.25 4.74 -26.58
CA GLU A 109 -21.64 5.56 -27.75
C GLU A 109 -21.75 4.65 -28.97
#